data_AF-T1C8V6-F1
#
_entry.id   AF-T1C8V6-F1
#
_cell.length_a   1.000
_cell.length_b   1.000
_cell.length_c   1.000
_cell.angle_alpha   90.00
_cell.angle_beta   90.00
_cell.angle_gamma   90.00
#
_symmetry.space_group_name_H-M   'P 1'
#
loop_
_entity.id
_entity.type
_entity.pdbx_description
1 polymer ?
#
loop_
_entity_poly.entity_id
_entity_poly.type
_entity_poly.pdbx_seq_one_letter_code
_entity_poly.pdbx_strand_id
1 'polypeptide(L)'
;SEGAFGVLVASIERELVLGRSEPGMLSDQADYLWRRCTGHIGSLMALVAEGCELAIGDGAERLTRQVLDRVVIDEDAETLYRRPAP
;
A
#
# COMPACT_ATOMS: atom_id res chain seq x y z
N SER A 1 14.65 10.18 0.68
CA SER A 1 15.33 9.30 1.65
C SER A 1 14.27 8.46 2.35
N GLU A 2 14.64 7.28 2.84
CA GLU A 2 13.73 6.37 3.56
C GLU A 2 13.03 7.05 4.75
N GLY A 3 13.75 7.91 5.50
CA GLY A 3 13.15 8.69 6.59
C GLY A 3 12.08 9.69 6.15
N ALA A 4 12.23 10.36 5.00
CA ALA A 4 11.20 11.27 4.48
C ALA A 4 9.95 10.52 4.02
N PHE A 5 10.11 9.28 3.54
CA PHE A 5 9.00 8.42 3.16
C PHE A 5 8.21 7.93 4.38
N GLY A 6 8.88 7.57 5.47
CA GLY A 6 8.20 7.22 6.73
C GLY A 6 7.29 8.34 7.24
N VAL A 7 7.72 9.60 7.14
CA VAL A 7 6.89 10.77 7.49
C VAL A 7 5.66 10.86 6.59
N LEU A 8 5.82 10.67 5.28
CA LEU A 8 4.70 10.65 4.33
C LEU A 8 3.71 9.53 4.64
N VAL A 9 4.19 8.32 4.91
CA VAL A 9 3.35 7.17 5.28
C VAL A 9 2.54 7.48 6.53
N ALA A 10 3.17 8.06 7.54
CA ALA A 10 2.49 8.48 8.76
C ALA A 10 1.45 9.59 8.49
N SER A 11 1.70 10.50 7.56
CA SER A 11 0.69 11.49 7.14
C SER A 11 -0.50 10.85 6.45
N ILE A 12 -0.28 9.88 5.56
CA ILE A 12 -1.36 9.15 4.88
C ILE A 12 -2.20 8.34 5.87
N GLU A 13 -1.55 7.69 6.84
CA GLU A 13 -2.23 6.92 7.90
C GLU A 13 -3.28 7.74 8.65
N ARG A 14 -2.99 9.02 8.92
CA ARG A 14 -3.90 9.91 9.65
C ARG A 14 -5.17 10.27 8.87
N GLU A 15 -5.12 10.16 7.55
CA GLU A 15 -6.24 10.45 6.66
C GLU A 15 -7.08 9.20 6.36
N LEU A 16 -6.69 8.01 6.87
CA LEU A 16 -7.46 6.79 6.67
C LEU A 16 -8.77 6.83 7.45
N VAL A 17 -9.87 6.56 6.73
CA VAL A 17 -11.24 6.53 7.29
C VAL A 17 -11.79 5.12 7.46
N LEU A 18 -10.92 4.11 7.48
CA LEU A 18 -11.32 2.72 7.72
C LEU A 18 -11.76 2.53 9.18
N GLY A 19 -12.86 1.80 9.42
CA GLY A 19 -13.44 1.66 10.76
C GLY A 19 -12.58 0.89 11.77
N ARG A 20 -11.52 0.19 11.32
CA ARG A 20 -10.50 -0.40 12.21
C ARG A 20 -9.11 0.18 11.97
N SER A 21 -9.04 1.43 11.52
CA SER A 21 -7.80 2.21 11.46
C SER A 21 -7.24 2.42 12.87
N GLU A 22 -5.94 2.20 13.03
CA GLU A 22 -5.22 2.24 14.31
C GLU A 22 -3.85 2.87 14.08
N PRO A 23 -3.30 3.64 15.04
CA PRO A 23 -1.93 4.15 14.95
C PRO A 23 -0.92 3.03 14.70
N GLY A 24 0.04 3.28 13.82
CA GLY A 24 1.04 2.28 13.42
C GLY A 24 0.60 1.40 12.25
N MET A 25 -0.67 1.49 11.82
CA MET A 25 -1.20 0.61 10.76
C MET A 25 -0.37 0.64 9.49
N LEU A 26 0.06 1.80 9.00
CA LEU A 26 0.93 1.91 7.82
C LEU A 26 2.36 2.28 8.22
N SER A 27 2.51 3.14 9.21
CA SER A 27 3.79 3.69 9.65
C SER A 27 4.74 2.60 10.19
N ASP A 28 4.24 1.59 10.90
CA ASP A 28 5.08 0.47 11.37
C ASP A 28 5.53 -0.47 10.23
N GLN A 29 4.91 -0.35 9.06
CA GLN A 29 5.26 -1.09 7.85
C GLN A 29 5.89 -0.21 6.76
N ALA A 30 6.42 0.97 7.12
CA ALA A 30 7.04 1.92 6.18
C ALA A 30 8.16 1.29 5.33
N ASP A 31 9.01 0.43 5.90
CA ASP A 31 10.06 -0.27 5.16
C ASP A 31 9.52 -1.22 4.10
N TYR A 32 8.41 -1.90 4.41
CA TYR A 32 7.72 -2.76 3.45
C TYR A 32 7.14 -1.92 2.32
N LEU A 33 6.44 -0.83 2.65
CA LEU A 33 5.83 0.07 1.68
C LEU A 33 6.88 0.75 0.78
N TRP A 34 8.03 1.14 1.34
CA TRP A 34 9.15 1.70 0.58
C TRP A 34 9.65 0.71 -0.48
N ARG A 35 9.89 -0.54 -0.10
CA ARG A 35 10.31 -1.60 -1.04
C ARG A 35 9.23 -1.91 -2.06
N ARG A 36 7.96 -1.98 -1.62
CA ARG A 36 6.81 -2.32 -2.46
C ARG A 36 6.53 -1.28 -3.54
N CYS A 37 6.82 -0.02 -3.25
CA CYS A 37 6.58 1.11 -4.14
C CYS A 37 7.86 1.68 -4.77
N THR A 38 9.02 1.08 -4.51
CA THR A 38 10.35 1.60 -4.87
C THR A 38 10.55 3.08 -4.44
N GLY A 39 9.90 3.50 -3.35
CA GLY A 39 9.87 4.89 -2.89
C GLY A 39 9.03 5.87 -3.71
N HIS A 40 8.28 5.40 -4.72
CA HIS A 40 7.38 6.22 -5.54
C HIS A 40 6.09 6.55 -4.78
N ILE A 41 5.83 7.85 -4.63
CA ILE A 41 4.63 8.36 -3.95
C ILE A 41 3.35 7.98 -4.70
N GLY A 42 3.36 8.04 -6.03
CA GLY A 42 2.20 7.65 -6.85
C GLY A 42 1.80 6.18 -6.63
N SER A 43 2.78 5.28 -6.64
CA SER A 43 2.58 3.86 -6.34
C SER A 43 2.07 3.63 -4.91
N LEU A 44 2.56 4.40 -3.92
CA LEU A 44 2.06 4.33 -2.55
C LEU A 44 0.59 4.75 -2.45
N MET A 45 0.22 5.87 -3.10
CA MET A 45 -1.17 6.35 -3.08
C MET A 45 -2.12 5.36 -3.75
N ALA A 46 -1.73 4.78 -4.89
CA ALA A 46 -2.50 3.74 -5.57
C ALA A 46 -2.66 2.49 -4.68
N LEU A 47 -1.54 2.00 -4.12
CA LEU A 47 -1.52 0.84 -3.22
C LEU A 47 -2.46 1.02 -2.01
N VAL A 48 -2.42 2.19 -1.37
CA VAL A 48 -3.26 2.49 -0.20
C VAL A 48 -4.73 2.61 -0.60
N ALA A 49 -5.03 3.29 -1.71
CA ALA A 49 -6.41 3.45 -2.18
C ALA A 49 -7.05 2.09 -2.54
N GLU A 50 -6.38 1.29 -3.36
CA GLU A 50 -6.87 -0.06 -3.72
C GLU A 50 -6.94 -0.99 -2.51
N GLY A 51 -5.95 -0.90 -1.61
CA GLY A 51 -5.97 -1.64 -0.35
C GLY A 51 -7.18 -1.30 0.51
N CYS A 52 -7.58 -0.02 0.56
CA CYS A 52 -8.76 0.43 1.29
C CYS A 52 -10.04 -0.15 0.68
N GLU A 53 -10.16 -0.13 -0.65
CA GLU A 53 -11.31 -0.73 -1.35
C GLU A 53 -11.45 -2.22 -1.04
N LEU A 54 -10.34 -2.98 -1.08
CA LEU A 54 -10.34 -4.39 -0.69
C LEU A 54 -10.71 -4.60 0.78
N ALA A 55 -10.15 -3.79 1.68
CA ALA A 55 -10.41 -3.91 3.12
C ALA A 55 -11.88 -3.62 3.46
N ILE A 56 -12.50 -2.66 2.77
CA ILE A 56 -13.94 -2.37 2.88
C ILE A 56 -14.76 -3.52 2.31
N GLY A 57 -14.42 -4.01 1.11
CA GLY A 57 -15.14 -5.09 0.44
C GLY A 57 -15.20 -6.38 1.25
N ASP A 58 -14.11 -6.74 1.93
CA ASP A 58 -14.03 -7.93 2.78
C ASP A 58 -14.52 -7.68 4.23
N GLY A 59 -14.93 -6.45 4.57
CA GLY A 59 -15.39 -6.04 5.90
C GLY A 59 -14.31 -6.02 6.99
N ALA A 60 -13.04 -6.20 6.61
CA ALA A 60 -11.91 -6.17 7.52
C ALA A 60 -11.59 -4.74 8.00
N GLU A 61 -11.83 -3.76 7.13
CA GLU A 61 -11.61 -2.33 7.37
C GLU A 61 -10.25 -2.02 8.02
N ARG A 62 -9.22 -2.74 7.58
CA ARG A 62 -7.83 -2.62 8.06
C ARG A 62 -6.84 -2.96 6.95
N LEU A 63 -5.82 -2.12 6.79
CA LEU A 63 -4.70 -2.36 5.86
C LEU A 63 -3.63 -3.24 6.52
N THR A 64 -3.84 -4.55 6.47
CA THR A 64 -2.78 -5.50 6.82
C THR A 64 -1.85 -5.71 5.62
N ARG A 65 -0.64 -6.22 5.88
CA ARG A 65 0.27 -6.65 4.81
C ARG A 65 -0.39 -7.64 3.85
N GLN A 66 -1.21 -8.57 4.35
CA GLN A 66 -1.94 -9.52 3.52
C GLN A 66 -2.96 -8.85 2.58
N VAL A 67 -3.61 -7.76 3.02
CA VAL A 67 -4.48 -6.97 2.13
C VAL A 67 -3.65 -6.28 1.06
N LEU A 68 -2.54 -5.64 1.46
CA LEU A 68 -1.65 -4.90 0.55
C LEU A 68 -0.93 -5.82 -0.45
N ASP A 69 -0.60 -7.06 -0.08
CA ASP A 69 0.03 -8.06 -0.96
C ASP A 69 -0.93 -8.54 -2.08
N ARG A 70 -2.26 -8.31 -1.94
CA ARG A 70 -3.26 -8.63 -2.97
C ARG A 70 -3.39 -7.53 -4.02
N VAL A 71 -2.89 -6.33 -3.73
CA VAL A 71 -2.94 -5.19 -4.64
C VAL A 71 -1.80 -5.30 -5.65
N VAL A 72 -2.14 -5.13 -6.93
CA VAL A 72 -1.17 -5.13 -8.03
C VAL A 72 -0.86 -3.68 -8.37
N ILE A 73 0.40 -3.27 -8.24
CA ILE A 73 0.85 -1.93 -8.64
C ILE A 73 1.32 -2.00 -10.09
N ASP A 74 1.07 -0.97 -10.89
CA ASP A 74 1.43 -0.93 -12.33
C ASP A 74 2.91 -1.24 -12.62
N GLU A 75 3.84 -0.90 -11.72
CA GLU A 75 5.26 -1.25 -11.83
C GLU A 75 5.48 -2.79 -11.84
N ASP A 76 4.65 -3.53 -11.10
CA ASP A 76 4.59 -4.99 -11.19
C ASP A 76 3.71 -5.48 -12.35
N ALA A 77 2.67 -4.74 -12.72
CA ALA A 77 1.81 -5.11 -13.84
C ALA A 77 2.61 -5.12 -15.16
N GLU A 78 3.49 -4.15 -15.38
CA GLU A 78 4.39 -4.16 -16.54
C GLU A 78 5.36 -5.36 -16.51
N THR A 79 5.80 -5.78 -15.32
CA THR A 79 6.60 -6.99 -15.12
C THR A 79 5.78 -8.28 -15.36
N LEU A 80 4.50 -8.32 -14.96
CA LEU A 80 3.58 -9.45 -15.11
C LEU A 80 3.05 -9.60 -16.55
N TYR A 81 2.88 -8.48 -17.27
CA TYR A 81 2.53 -8.48 -18.70
C TYR A 81 3.70 -8.88 -19.60
N ARG A 82 4.94 -8.91 -19.09
CA ARG A 82 6.13 -9.36 -19.82
C ARG A 82 6.37 -10.87 -19.76
N ARG A 83 5.30 -11.66 -19.70
CA ARG A 83 5.39 -13.11 -19.98
C ARG A 83 5.55 -13.28 -21.49
N PRO A 84 6.64 -13.84 -22.02
CA PRO A 84 6.64 -14.25 -23.42
C PRO A 84 5.50 -15.26 -23.61
N ALA A 85 4.68 -15.05 -24.65
CA ALA A 85 3.74 -16.06 -25.10
C ALA A 85 4.50 -17.38 -25.37
N PRO A 86 3.87 -18.55 -25.16
CA PRO A 86 4.51 -19.85 -25.40
C PRO A 86 5.08 -19.96 -26.83
#